data_AF-A0A2W6BG60-F1
#
_entry.id   AF-A0A2W6BG60-F1
#
_cell.length_a   1.000
_cell.length_b   1.000
_cell.length_c   1.000
_cell.angle_alpha   90.00
_cell.angle_beta   90.00
_cell.angle_gamma   90.00
#
_symmetry.space_group_name_H-M   'P 1'
#
loop_
_entity.id
_entity.type
_entity.pdbx_description
1 polymer ?
#
loop_
_entity_poly.entity_id
_entity_poly.type
_entity_poly.pdbx_seq_one_letter_code
_entity_poly.pdbx_strand_id
1 'polypeptide(L)'
;MRPWMTGFAGSFDYTTIESEALRNNPLGDPAERPLAVYLPPQARSESSRRFPVIYLLHAMGNELESWWNRSAFRPAVPEMVDGLFAGGVPPA
;
A
#
# COMPACT_ATOMS: atom_id res chain seq x y z
N MET A 1 14.31 -16.61 0.45
CA MET A 1 13.04 -15.96 0.83
C MET A 1 12.36 -16.81 1.87
N ARG A 2 11.75 -16.22 2.90
CA ARG A 2 10.98 -16.98 3.89
C ARG A 2 9.62 -17.38 3.28
N PRO A 3 9.15 -18.62 3.49
CA PRO A 3 7.86 -19.04 2.95
C PRO A 3 6.65 -18.42 3.69
N TRP A 4 6.87 -17.72 4.80
CA TRP A 4 5.86 -16.99 5.57
C TRP A 4 6.14 -15.48 5.60
N MET A 5 5.10 -14.68 5.84
CA MET A 5 5.24 -13.25 6.13
C MET A 5 5.91 -13.04 7.49
N THR A 6 6.90 -12.16 7.53
CA THR A 6 7.41 -11.59 8.76
C THR A 6 6.67 -10.28 9.06
N GLY A 7 6.70 -9.81 10.31
CA GLY A 7 6.12 -8.51 10.64
C GLY A 7 6.76 -7.37 9.84
N PHE A 8 5.97 -6.34 9.55
CA PHE A 8 6.40 -5.10 8.91
C PHE A 8 7.09 -4.18 9.93
N ALA A 9 8.12 -3.45 9.49
CA ALA A 9 8.72 -2.39 10.28
C ALA A 9 7.84 -1.13 10.29
N GLY A 10 7.26 -0.81 9.13
CA GLY A 10 6.18 0.16 8.99
C GLY A 10 4.81 -0.41 9.37
N SER A 11 3.77 0.33 9.03
CA SER A 11 2.38 -0.09 9.28
C SER A 11 1.50 0.18 8.07
N PHE A 12 0.39 -0.54 7.97
CA PHE A 12 -0.66 -0.29 7.00
C PHE A 12 -1.90 0.26 7.71
N ASP A 13 -2.44 1.35 7.19
CA ASP A 13 -3.78 1.83 7.51
C ASP A 13 -4.71 1.44 6.37
N TYR A 14 -5.77 0.70 6.69
CA TYR A 14 -6.77 0.28 5.73
C TYR A 14 -8.00 1.16 5.94
N THR A 15 -8.40 1.83 4.87
CA THR A 15 -9.54 2.75 4.91
C THR A 15 -10.40 2.56 3.67
N THR A 16 -11.63 3.02 3.75
CA THR A 16 -12.55 3.06 2.62
C THR A 16 -12.92 4.51 2.38
N ILE A 17 -12.80 4.95 1.13
CA ILE A 17 -13.25 6.27 0.72
C ILE A 17 -14.59 6.17 -0.02
N GLU A 18 -15.43 7.19 0.13
CA GLU A 18 -16.57 7.39 -0.76
C GLU A 18 -16.15 8.27 -1.93
N SER A 19 -16.31 7.76 -3.17
CA SER A 19 -15.99 8.51 -4.38
C SER A 19 -17.25 9.12 -4.99
N GLU A 20 -17.36 10.45 -4.88
CA GLU A 20 -18.42 11.21 -5.54
C GLU A 20 -18.46 10.96 -7.06
N ALA A 21 -17.30 10.85 -7.70
CA ALA A 21 -17.18 10.62 -9.14
C ALA A 21 -17.75 9.27 -9.59
N LEU A 22 -17.94 8.31 -8.67
CA LEU A 22 -18.46 6.98 -8.95
C LEU A 22 -19.93 6.82 -8.53
N ARG A 23 -20.57 7.90 -8.02
CA ARG A 23 -22.00 7.87 -7.73
C ARG A 23 -22.80 7.62 -9.00
N ASN A 24 -23.77 6.71 -8.90
CA ASN A 24 -24.64 6.30 -10.01
C ASN A 24 -23.86 5.78 -11.24
N ASN A 25 -22.72 5.12 -11.03
CA ASN A 25 -21.98 4.46 -12.10
C ASN A 25 -22.92 3.51 -12.89
N PRO A 26 -23.08 3.68 -14.23
CA PRO A 26 -23.93 2.80 -15.04
C PRO A 26 -23.56 1.32 -15.02
N LEU A 27 -22.29 0.99 -14.72
CA LEU A 27 -21.85 -0.39 -14.54
C LEU A 27 -22.26 -0.99 -13.19
N GLY A 28 -22.78 -0.16 -12.27
CA GLY A 28 -23.23 -0.57 -10.95
C GLY A 28 -22.09 -0.76 -9.93
N ASP A 29 -20.84 -0.45 -10.28
CA ASP A 29 -19.73 -0.59 -9.34
C ASP A 29 -19.91 0.36 -8.14
N PRO A 30 -19.49 -0.06 -6.93
CA PRO A 30 -19.66 0.74 -5.72
C PRO A 30 -18.91 2.07 -5.78
N ALA A 31 -19.49 3.10 -5.16
CA ALA A 31 -18.81 4.37 -4.94
C ALA A 31 -17.78 4.28 -3.80
N GLU A 32 -17.95 3.32 -2.89
CA GLU A 32 -17.00 3.00 -1.83
C GLU A 32 -15.79 2.25 -2.40
N ARG A 33 -14.58 2.75 -2.12
CA ARG A 33 -13.33 2.18 -2.62
C ARG A 33 -12.36 1.92 -1.47
N PRO A 34 -11.96 0.65 -1.24
CA PRO A 34 -10.95 0.34 -0.24
C PRO A 34 -9.58 0.84 -0.69
N LEU A 35 -8.78 1.29 0.26
CA LEU A 35 -7.41 1.76 0.10
C LEU A 35 -6.54 1.20 1.23
N ALA A 36 -5.28 0.95 0.90
CA ALA A 36 -4.25 0.65 1.89
C ALA A 36 -3.17 1.74 1.83
N VAL A 37 -2.88 2.36 2.97
CA VAL A 37 -1.85 3.38 3.12
C VAL A 37 -0.70 2.80 3.91
N TYR A 38 0.45 2.63 3.25
CA TYR A 38 1.69 2.28 3.94
C TYR A 38 2.28 3.52 4.61
N LEU A 39 2.55 3.39 5.91
CA LEU A 39 3.26 4.38 6.70
C LEU A 39 4.65 3.83 7.04
N PRO A 40 5.73 4.53 6.67
CA PRO A 40 7.07 4.06 6.97
C PRO A 40 7.35 4.16 8.48
N PRO A 41 8.29 3.37 9.05
CA PRO A 41 8.53 3.31 10.50
C PRO A 41 8.79 4.67 11.14
N GLN A 42 9.39 5.61 10.41
CA GLN A 42 9.69 6.97 10.87
C GLN A 42 8.43 7.80 11.16
N ALA A 43 7.29 7.47 10.52
CA ALA A 43 6.03 8.17 10.75
C ALA A 43 5.49 7.96 12.17
N ARG A 44 5.88 6.88 12.86
CA ARG A 44 5.47 6.60 14.24
C ARG A 44 6.21 7.47 15.26
N SER A 45 7.48 7.78 15.01
CA SER A 45 8.32 8.56 15.91
C SER A 45 8.25 10.07 15.65
N GLU A 46 7.91 10.48 14.43
CA GLU A 46 7.96 11.89 13.99
C GLU A 46 6.56 12.41 13.57
N SER A 47 5.64 12.52 14.53
CA SER A 47 4.22 12.85 14.26
C SER A 47 3.99 14.21 13.57
N SER A 48 4.91 15.16 13.69
CA SER A 48 4.83 16.47 13.02
C SER A 48 5.46 16.49 11.63
N ARG A 49 6.25 15.47 11.26
CA ARG A 49 6.91 15.41 9.97
C ARG A 49 5.89 15.13 8.86
N ARG A 50 6.11 15.76 7.71
CA ARG A 50 5.39 15.46 6.47
C ARG A 50 6.24 14.57 5.59
N PHE A 51 5.60 13.61 4.93
CA PHE A 51 6.22 12.70 3.99
C PHE A 51 5.65 12.94 2.59
N PRO A 52 6.45 12.77 1.52
CA PRO A 52 5.89 12.73 0.18
C PRO A 52 4.94 11.53 0.03
N VAL A 53 3.95 11.67 -0.84
CA VAL A 53 2.95 10.63 -1.11
C VAL A 53 3.17 10.05 -2.51
N ILE A 54 3.19 8.72 -2.60
CA ILE A 54 3.20 7.98 -3.85
C ILE A 54 1.87 7.24 -3.96
N TYR A 55 1.13 7.52 -5.03
CA TYR A 55 -0.06 6.75 -5.38
C TYR A 55 0.34 5.58 -6.27
N LEU A 56 0.23 4.37 -5.73
CA LEU A 56 0.57 3.14 -6.42
C LEU A 56 -0.70 2.47 -6.95
N LEU A 57 -0.89 2.50 -8.27
CA LEU A 57 -2.08 1.98 -8.94
C LEU A 57 -1.85 0.59 -9.54
N HIS A 58 -2.82 -0.29 -9.42
CA HIS A 58 -2.77 -1.62 -10.04
C HIS A 58 -3.14 -1.55 -11.54
N ALA A 59 -2.75 -2.58 -12.28
CA ALA A 59 -3.13 -2.73 -13.69
C ALA A 59 -4.60 -3.18 -13.84
N MET A 60 -5.13 -3.09 -15.06
CA MET A 60 -6.45 -3.62 -15.41
C MET A 60 -6.61 -5.10 -15.01
N GLY A 61 -7.75 -5.45 -14.44
CA GLY A 61 -8.08 -6.81 -14.01
C GLY A 61 -7.52 -7.20 -12.63
N ASN A 62 -6.81 -6.29 -11.95
CA ASN A 62 -6.40 -6.47 -10.57
C ASN A 62 -7.27 -5.66 -9.61
N GLU A 63 -7.04 -5.90 -8.32
CA GLU A 63 -7.71 -5.26 -7.18
C GLU A 63 -6.67 -4.89 -6.10
N LEU A 64 -7.09 -4.28 -5.00
CA LEU A 64 -6.18 -3.79 -3.94
C LEU A 64 -5.30 -4.93 -3.40
N GLU A 65 -5.93 -6.08 -3.14
CA GLU A 65 -5.34 -7.28 -2.56
C GLU A 65 -4.29 -7.90 -3.47
N SER A 66 -4.36 -7.63 -4.79
CA SER A 66 -3.40 -8.18 -5.76
C SER A 66 -1.95 -7.78 -5.47
N TRP A 67 -1.72 -6.67 -4.75
CA TRP A 67 -0.37 -6.26 -4.34
C TRP A 67 0.29 -7.22 -3.34
N TRP A 68 -0.50 -8.02 -2.60
CA TRP A 68 0.00 -9.03 -1.65
C TRP A 68 0.37 -10.35 -2.33
N ASN A 69 0.05 -10.51 -3.61
CA ASN A 69 0.43 -11.70 -4.34
C ASN A 69 1.96 -11.81 -4.45
N ARG A 70 2.51 -12.93 -4.00
CA ARG A 70 3.92 -13.27 -4.22
C ARG A 70 4.08 -13.99 -5.55
N SER A 71 5.09 -13.60 -6.32
CA SER A 71 5.56 -14.38 -7.46
C SER A 71 6.71 -15.29 -7.03
N ALA A 72 6.95 -16.37 -7.79
CA ALA A 72 8.09 -17.24 -7.53
C ALA A 72 9.38 -16.42 -7.41
N PHE A 73 10.11 -16.63 -6.31
CA PHE A 73 11.38 -15.96 -6.01
C PHE A 73 11.33 -14.43 -5.86
N ARG A 74 10.14 -13.79 -5.85
CA ARG A 74 9.97 -12.36 -5.56
C ARG A 74 9.03 -12.07 -4.38
N PRO A 75 9.43 -11.24 -3.39
CA PRO A 75 8.51 -10.81 -2.33
C PRO A 75 7.33 -10.03 -2.90
N ALA A 76 6.24 -9.92 -2.14
CA ALA A 76 5.13 -9.06 -2.51
C ALA A 76 5.58 -7.59 -2.47
N VAL A 77 4.85 -6.72 -3.18
CA VAL A 77 5.22 -5.31 -3.29
C VAL A 77 5.27 -4.59 -1.93
N PRO A 78 4.28 -4.77 -1.03
CA PRO A 78 4.35 -4.29 0.34
C PRO A 78 5.65 -4.66 1.06
N GLU A 79 6.11 -5.91 0.92
CA GLU A 79 7.32 -6.40 1.60
C GLU A 79 8.59 -5.76 1.03
N MET A 80 8.64 -5.54 -0.29
CA MET A 80 9.75 -4.84 -0.92
C MET A 80 9.80 -3.37 -0.47
N VAL A 81 8.65 -2.70 -0.44
CA VAL A 81 8.52 -1.31 0.03
C VAL A 81 8.97 -1.19 1.49
N ASP A 82 8.49 -2.07 2.36
CA ASP A 82 8.87 -2.03 3.78
C ASP A 82 10.36 -2.31 4.00
N GLY A 83 10.93 -3.29 3.29
CA GLY A 83 12.35 -3.56 3.33
C GLY A 83 13.20 -2.34 2.92
N LEU A 84 12.77 -1.59 1.90
CA LEU A 84 13.44 -0.37 1.47
C LEU A 84 13.43 0.71 2.56
N PHE A 85 12.27 0.96 3.18
CA PHE A 85 12.14 2.01 4.20
C PHE A 85 12.70 1.63 5.57
N ALA A 86 12.76 0.34 5.88
CA ALA A 86 13.40 -0.19 7.10
C ALA A 86 14.93 -0.18 7.03
N GLY A 87 15.50 -0.46 5.85
CA GLY A 87 16.94 -0.58 5.65
C GLY A 87 17.71 0.74 5.53
N GLY A 88 17.01 1.88 5.52
CA GLY A 88 17.58 3.18 5.21
C GLY A 88 17.72 3.35 3.69
N VAL A 89 16.85 4.17 3.11
CA VAL A 89 16.95 4.55 1.70
C VAL A 89 18.12 5.54 1.57
N PRO A 90 19.08 5.32 0.64
CA PRO A 90 20.10 6.32 0.35
C PRO A 90 19.43 7.66 -0.02
N PRO A 91 20.00 8.81 0.38
CA PRO A 91 19.45 10.10 -0.01
C PRO A 91 19.37 10.20 -1.53
N ALA A 92 18.28 10.80 -2.03
CA ALA A 92 18.01 11.04 -3.44
C ALA A 92 18.99 12.06 -4.04
#